data_AF-A0A6P7TX70-F1
#
_entry.id   AF-A0A6P7TX70-F1
#
_cell.length_a   1.000
_cell.length_b   1.000
_cell.length_c   1.000
_cell.angle_alpha   90.00
_cell.angle_beta   90.00
_cell.angle_gamma   90.00
#
_symmetry.space_group_name_H-M   'P 1'
#
loop_
_entity.id
_entity.type
_entity.pdbx_description
1 polymer ?
#
loop_
_entity_poly.entity_id
_entity_poly.type
_entity_poly.pdbx_seq_one_letter_code
_entity_poly.pdbx_strand_id
1 'polypeptide(L)'
;MDRKVDVFGMMVTDLMNKTHEFLQPNPASRAKLMAFNSFSKIRGQAKSSVYPQPEGTLGETMIKYGKDLGEDRFGACLGEAGEAFKDLADIKYALEDNVKQNFLDPLNQLANKDLKEVN
;
A
#
# COMPACT_ATOMS: atom_id res chain seq x y z
N MET A 1 -35.58 -7.19 7.31
CA MET A 1 -34.27 -7.14 8.00
C MET A 1 -33.19 -7.50 6.98
N ASP A 2 -33.47 -8.54 6.20
CA ASP A 2 -32.67 -9.12 5.12
C ASP A 2 -32.10 -8.10 4.13
N ARG A 3 -32.93 -7.22 3.56
CA ARG A 3 -32.44 -6.17 2.64
C ARG A 3 -31.33 -5.27 3.23
N LYS A 4 -31.34 -5.00 4.55
CA LYS A 4 -30.29 -4.21 5.18
C LYS A 4 -28.99 -5.00 5.31
N VAL A 5 -29.09 -6.30 5.60
CA VAL A 5 -27.95 -7.22 5.67
C VAL A 5 -27.33 -7.38 4.28
N ASP A 6 -28.15 -7.56 3.24
CA ASP A 6 -27.68 -7.65 1.84
C ASP A 6 -26.92 -6.39 1.41
N VAL A 7 -27.51 -5.21 1.63
CA VAL A 7 -26.88 -3.93 1.30
C VAL A 7 -25.58 -3.73 2.07
N PHE A 8 -25.54 -4.15 3.34
CA PHE A 8 -24.35 -4.05 4.15
C PHE A 8 -23.23 -4.99 3.65
N GLY A 9 -23.55 -6.22 3.26
CA GLY A 9 -22.59 -7.15 2.66
C GLY A 9 -22.00 -6.65 1.33
N MET A 10 -22.86 -6.07 0.47
CA MET A 10 -22.41 -5.42 -0.76
C MET A 10 -21.50 -4.23 -0.45
N MET A 11 -21.88 -3.37 0.49
CA MET A 11 -21.11 -2.21 0.90
C MET A 11 -19.71 -2.60 1.39
N VAL A 12 -19.61 -3.64 2.24
CA VAL A 12 -18.31 -4.11 2.76
C VAL A 12 -17.39 -4.52 1.61
N THR A 13 -17.91 -5.31 0.67
CA THR A 13 -17.15 -5.79 -0.49
C THR A 13 -16.70 -4.64 -1.39
N ASP A 14 -17.61 -3.72 -1.72
CA ASP A 14 -17.32 -2.58 -2.59
C ASP A 14 -16.28 -1.63 -1.97
N LEU A 15 -16.40 -1.34 -0.67
CA LEU A 15 -15.45 -0.48 0.04
C LEU A 15 -14.06 -1.10 0.09
N MET A 16 -13.96 -2.41 0.36
CA MET A 16 -12.68 -3.11 0.34
C MET A 16 -12.03 -3.07 -1.04
N ASN A 17 -12.80 -3.37 -2.10
CA ASN A 17 -12.29 -3.37 -3.48
C ASN A 17 -11.79 -1.98 -3.90
N LYS A 18 -12.59 -0.92 -3.66
CA LYS A 18 -12.21 0.46 -3.96
C LYS A 18 -11.01 0.92 -3.16
N THR A 19 -10.88 0.47 -1.92
CA THR A 19 -9.71 0.80 -1.08
C THR A 19 -8.45 0.13 -1.60
N HIS A 20 -8.52 -1.13 -2.04
CA HIS A 20 -7.38 -1.80 -2.67
C HIS A 20 -6.97 -1.12 -3.99
N GLU A 21 -7.93 -0.69 -4.80
CA GLU A 21 -7.68 0.10 -6.02
C GLU A 21 -7.02 1.44 -5.73
N PHE A 22 -7.49 2.14 -4.70
CA PHE A 22 -6.92 3.41 -4.27
C PHE A 22 -5.49 3.25 -3.76
N LEU A 23 -5.26 2.26 -2.89
CA LEU A 23 -3.93 2.00 -2.36
C LEU A 23 -2.97 1.52 -3.45
N GLN A 24 -3.43 0.69 -4.38
CA GLN A 24 -2.63 0.15 -5.46
C GLN A 24 -3.38 0.19 -6.80
N PRO A 25 -3.28 1.31 -7.54
CA PRO A 25 -3.86 1.41 -8.88
C PRO A 25 -3.28 0.36 -9.82
N ASN A 26 -1.98 0.06 -9.70
CA ASN A 26 -1.31 -0.98 -10.46
C ASN A 26 -1.84 -2.38 -10.08
N PRO A 27 -2.39 -3.17 -11.02
CA PRO A 27 -2.95 -4.50 -10.73
C PRO A 27 -1.95 -5.50 -10.14
N ALA A 28 -0.69 -5.48 -10.57
CA ALA A 28 0.34 -6.42 -10.09
C ALA A 28 0.75 -6.13 -8.65
N SER A 29 0.96 -4.85 -8.32
CA SER A 29 1.23 -4.42 -6.94
C SER A 29 0.03 -4.68 -6.02
N ARG A 30 -1.19 -4.45 -6.53
CA ARG A 30 -2.43 -4.75 -5.81
C ARG A 30 -2.57 -6.23 -5.45
N ALA A 31 -2.28 -7.12 -6.39
CA ALA A 31 -2.30 -8.56 -6.15
C ALA A 31 -1.31 -8.96 -5.04
N LYS A 32 -0.11 -8.36 -5.01
CA LYS A 32 0.87 -8.59 -3.94
C LYS A 32 0.40 -8.06 -2.59
N LEU A 33 -0.22 -6.88 -2.54
CA LEU A 33 -0.80 -6.31 -1.31
C LEU A 33 -1.88 -7.23 -0.72
N MET A 34 -2.77 -7.75 -1.56
CA MET A 34 -3.82 -8.70 -1.15
C MET A 34 -3.24 -10.04 -0.67
N ALA A 35 -2.16 -10.51 -1.28
CA ALA A 35 -1.52 -11.78 -0.90
C ALA A 35 -0.80 -11.73 0.47
N PHE A 36 -0.48 -10.54 0.99
CA PHE A 36 0.28 -10.38 2.23
C PHE A 36 -0.54 -10.59 3.52
N ASN A 37 -1.57 -11.43 3.48
CA ASN A 37 -2.53 -11.62 4.58
C ASN A 37 -2.13 -12.66 5.64
N SER A 38 -0.91 -13.23 5.59
CA SER A 38 -0.58 -14.39 6.45
C SER A 38 0.59 -14.26 7.42
N PHE A 39 1.55 -13.34 7.25
CA PHE A 39 2.72 -13.31 8.16
C PHE A 39 3.35 -11.92 8.24
N SER A 40 3.26 -11.27 9.41
CA SER A 40 4.36 -10.46 10.00
C SER A 40 3.91 -9.65 11.22
N LYS A 41 3.80 -10.31 12.38
CA LYS A 41 3.81 -9.64 13.69
C LYS A 41 4.99 -10.04 14.58
N ILE A 42 5.98 -10.82 14.10
CA ILE A 42 6.89 -11.53 15.01
C ILE A 42 8.33 -10.99 15.13
N ARG A 43 8.87 -10.15 14.24
CA ARG A 43 10.23 -9.64 14.46
C ARG A 43 10.37 -8.20 14.00
N GLY A 44 10.80 -7.32 14.90
CA GLY A 44 11.11 -5.91 14.68
C GLY A 44 12.30 -5.67 13.75
N GLN A 45 12.31 -6.33 12.60
CA GLN A 45 13.14 -5.98 11.46
C GLN A 45 12.33 -5.06 10.57
N ALA A 46 12.97 -3.98 10.09
CA ALA A 46 12.37 -2.98 9.23
C ALA A 46 11.53 -3.64 8.13
N LYS A 47 10.29 -3.18 8.00
CA LYS A 47 9.31 -3.70 7.04
C LYS A 47 9.87 -3.54 5.63
N SER A 48 10.49 -4.60 5.12
CA SER A 48 10.76 -4.73 3.69
C SER A 48 9.41 -4.75 3.00
N SER A 49 9.05 -3.64 2.36
CA SER A 49 7.86 -3.66 1.51
C SER A 49 8.03 -4.72 0.41
N VAL A 50 6.95 -5.45 0.15
CA VAL A 50 6.91 -6.64 -0.71
C VAL A 50 7.01 -6.25 -2.20
N TYR A 51 6.81 -4.97 -2.51
CA TYR A 51 6.90 -4.42 -3.85
C TYR A 51 7.36 -2.96 -3.81
N PRO A 52 8.09 -2.50 -4.85
CA PRO A 52 8.55 -1.13 -4.92
C PRO A 52 7.39 -0.17 -5.22
N GLN A 53 7.32 0.95 -4.51
CA GLN A 53 6.41 2.05 -4.86
C GLN A 53 6.96 2.84 -6.05
N PRO A 54 6.08 3.34 -6.93
CA PRO A 54 6.47 4.21 -8.03
C PRO A 54 7.35 5.39 -7.59
N GLU A 55 7.00 6.03 -6.49
CA GLU A 55 7.72 7.17 -5.92
C GLU A 55 9.16 6.79 -5.57
N GLY A 56 9.36 5.63 -4.94
CA GLY A 56 10.69 5.13 -4.60
C GLY A 56 11.52 4.81 -5.84
N THR A 57 10.93 4.13 -6.83
CA THR A 57 11.63 3.81 -8.09
C THR A 57 12.02 5.05 -8.89
N LEU A 58 11.19 6.09 -8.85
CA LEU A 58 11.49 7.38 -9.44
C LEU A 58 12.66 8.06 -8.71
N GLY A 59 12.63 8.06 -7.37
CA GLY A 59 13.69 8.61 -6.53
C GLY A 59 15.04 7.91 -6.74
N GLU A 60 15.04 6.58 -6.82
CA GLU A 60 16.24 5.79 -7.17
C GLU A 60 16.82 6.17 -8.53
N THR A 61 15.95 6.37 -9.53
CA THR A 61 16.36 6.78 -10.88
C THR A 61 16.96 8.18 -10.87
N MET A 62 16.35 9.11 -10.14
CA MET A 62 16.86 10.48 -9.95
C MET A 62 18.23 10.49 -9.29
N ILE A 63 18.41 9.74 -8.19
CA ILE A 63 19.69 9.65 -7.48
C ILE A 63 20.76 9.00 -8.36
N LYS A 64 20.40 7.93 -9.09
CA LYS A 64 21.34 7.24 -9.98
C LYS A 64 21.88 8.19 -11.03
N TYR A 65 21.00 8.81 -11.82
CA TYR A 65 21.45 9.71 -12.87
C TYR A 65 22.06 11.00 -12.33
N GLY A 66 21.62 11.48 -11.15
CA GLY A 66 22.26 12.60 -10.46
C GLY A 66 23.71 12.33 -10.11
N LYS A 67 24.04 11.10 -9.68
CA LYS A 67 25.42 10.65 -9.45
C LYS A 67 26.20 10.47 -10.75
N ASP A 68 25.57 9.91 -11.78
CA ASP A 68 26.21 9.68 -13.09
C ASP A 68 26.59 11.00 -13.78
N LEU A 69 25.92 12.11 -13.45
CA LEU A 69 26.26 13.46 -13.93
C LEU A 69 27.50 14.09 -13.26
N GLY A 70 28.04 13.49 -12.18
CA GLY A 70 29.22 13.98 -11.46
C GLY A 70 28.95 15.24 -10.63
N GLU A 71 29.96 16.13 -10.53
CA GLU A 71 29.87 17.41 -9.78
C GLU A 71 29.05 18.49 -10.51
N ASP A 72 27.95 18.09 -11.13
CA ASP A 72 27.03 19.00 -11.79
C ASP A 72 25.94 19.50 -10.81
N ARG A 73 25.59 20.78 -10.92
CA ARG A 73 24.59 21.41 -10.04
C ARG A 73 23.21 20.78 -10.19
N PHE A 74 22.82 20.42 -11.42
CA PHE A 74 21.56 19.76 -11.66
C PHE A 74 21.59 18.32 -11.12
N GLY A 75 22.72 17.62 -11.23
CA GLY A 75 22.94 16.31 -10.59
C GLY A 75 22.70 16.33 -9.07
N ALA A 76 23.23 17.34 -8.37
CA ALA A 76 22.99 17.53 -6.94
C ALA A 76 21.51 17.77 -6.61
N CYS A 77 20.85 18.68 -7.35
CA CYS A 77 19.41 18.93 -7.19
C CYS A 77 18.56 17.69 -7.46
N LEU A 78 18.96 16.87 -8.44
CA LEU A 78 18.27 15.62 -8.78
C LEU A 78 18.43 14.59 -7.65
N GLY A 79 19.60 14.52 -7.03
CA GLY A 79 19.84 13.69 -5.84
C GLY A 79 18.95 14.09 -4.65
N GLU A 80 18.90 15.39 -4.33
CA GLU A 80 18.05 15.92 -3.26
C GLU A 80 16.56 15.64 -3.50
N ALA A 81 16.08 15.88 -4.72
CA ALA A 81 14.71 15.56 -5.11
C ALA A 81 14.44 14.05 -4.99
N GLY A 82 15.39 13.22 -5.41
CA GLY A 82 15.25 11.77 -5.37
C GLY A 82 15.15 11.21 -3.94
N GLU A 83 15.86 11.79 -2.97
CA GLU A 83 15.68 11.42 -1.56
C GLU A 83 14.29 11.81 -1.05
N ALA A 84 13.77 12.98 -1.40
CA ALA A 84 12.40 13.37 -1.05
C ALA A 84 11.34 12.40 -1.62
N PHE A 85 11.56 11.88 -2.84
CA PHE A 85 10.69 10.85 -3.43
C PHE A 85 10.79 9.50 -2.73
N LYS A 86 11.96 9.13 -2.18
CA LYS A 86 12.11 7.95 -1.34
C LYS A 86 11.38 8.10 -0.01
N ASP A 87 11.45 9.28 0.62
CA ASP A 87 10.68 9.58 1.82
C ASP A 87 9.16 9.46 1.55
N LEU A 88 8.70 9.91 0.38
CA LEU A 88 7.31 9.75 -0.03
C LEU A 88 6.90 8.27 -0.19
N ALA A 89 7.81 7.42 -0.67
CA ALA A 89 7.58 5.98 -0.72
C ALA A 89 7.42 5.37 0.68
N ASP A 90 8.21 5.80 1.66
CA ASP A 90 8.09 5.36 3.05
C ASP A 90 6.75 5.78 3.67
N ILE A 91 6.32 7.00 3.41
CA ILE A 91 4.98 7.49 3.81
C ILE A 91 3.90 6.62 3.15
N LYS A 92 4.06 6.27 1.87
CA LYS A 92 3.11 5.43 1.13
C LYS A 92 3.01 4.03 1.72
N TYR A 93 4.12 3.40 2.10
CA TYR A 93 4.11 2.11 2.80
C TYR A 93 3.41 2.21 4.17
N ALA A 94 3.69 3.27 4.93
CA ALA A 94 3.04 3.48 6.23
C ALA A 94 1.52 3.68 6.10
N LEU A 95 1.07 4.40 5.06
CA LEU A 95 -0.35 4.56 4.74
C LEU A 95 -1.01 3.21 4.44
N GLU A 96 -0.39 2.38 3.60
CA GLU A 96 -0.91 1.05 3.26
C GLU A 96 -1.06 0.16 4.49
N ASP A 97 -0.03 0.12 5.34
CA ASP A 97 -0.07 -0.64 6.58
C ASP A 97 -1.18 -0.16 7.51
N ASN A 98 -1.34 1.16 7.65
CA ASN A 98 -2.37 1.74 8.51
C ASN A 98 -3.77 1.40 8.00
N VAL A 99 -4.04 1.63 6.71
CA VAL A 99 -5.35 1.33 6.11
C VAL A 99 -5.62 -0.17 6.14
N LYS A 100 -4.60 -1.02 5.94
CA LYS A 100 -4.77 -2.46 6.06
C LYS A 100 -5.19 -2.87 7.47
N GLN A 101 -4.41 -2.48 8.48
CA GLN A 101 -4.64 -2.90 9.86
C GLN A 101 -5.92 -2.32 10.46
N ASN A 102 -6.25 -1.06 10.14
CA ASN A 102 -7.33 -0.34 10.80
C ASN A 102 -8.64 -0.32 10.00
N PHE A 103 -8.63 -0.72 8.73
CA PHE A 103 -9.82 -0.70 7.88
C PHE A 103 -10.06 -2.02 7.16
N LEU A 104 -9.11 -2.50 6.35
CA LEU A 104 -9.32 -3.70 5.53
C LEU A 104 -9.39 -4.99 6.34
N ASP A 105 -8.53 -5.15 7.35
CA ASP A 105 -8.52 -6.35 8.20
C ASP A 105 -9.82 -6.46 9.03
N PRO A 106 -10.32 -5.41 9.70
CA PRO A 106 -11.63 -5.44 10.34
C PRO A 106 -12.79 -5.76 9.39
N LEU A 107 -12.83 -5.15 8.20
CA LEU A 107 -13.88 -5.43 7.21
C LEU A 107 -13.81 -6.87 6.69
N ASN A 108 -12.61 -7.42 6.50
CA ASN A 108 -12.41 -8.83 6.16
C ASN A 108 -12.93 -9.77 7.26
N GLN A 109 -12.71 -9.43 8.54
CA GLN A 109 -13.20 -10.23 9.66
C GLN A 109 -14.73 -10.22 9.72
N LEU A 110 -15.33 -9.04 9.59
CA LEU A 110 -16.77 -8.82 9.51
C LEU A 110 -17.42 -9.60 8.35
N ALA A 111 -16.80 -9.58 7.16
CA ALA A 111 -17.27 -10.30 5.99
C ALA A 111 -17.19 -11.83 6.15
N ASN A 112 -16.15 -12.33 6.81
CA ASN A 112 -15.90 -13.78 6.90
C ASN A 112 -16.51 -14.47 8.12
N LYS A 113 -16.82 -13.73 9.20
CA LYS A 113 -17.42 -14.26 10.42
C LYS A 113 -18.88 -13.85 10.50
N ASP A 114 -19.13 -12.58 10.77
CA ASP A 114 -20.45 -12.11 11.19
C ASP A 114 -21.50 -12.19 10.08
N LEU A 115 -21.13 -11.87 8.83
CA LEU A 115 -22.08 -11.94 7.70
C LEU A 115 -22.35 -13.37 7.20
N LYS A 116 -21.45 -14.32 7.47
CA LYS A 116 -21.67 -15.73 7.15
C LYS A 116 -22.52 -16.45 8.20
N GLU A 117 -22.55 -15.95 9.43
CA GLU A 117 -23.36 -16.51 10.51
C GLU A 117 -24.83 -16.02 10.46
N VAL A 118 -25.09 -14.91 9.77
CA VAL A 118 -26.43 -14.29 9.65
C VAL A 118 -27.19 -14.73 8.39
N ASN A 119 -26.48 -15.17 7.34
CA ASN A 119 -27.04 -15.73 6.10
C ASN A 119 -27.17 -17.24 6.16
#